data_AF-A0A399WZZ7-F1
#
_entry.id   AF-A0A399WZZ7-F1
#
_cell.length_a   1.000
_cell.length_b   1.000
_cell.length_c   1.000
_cell.angle_alpha   90.00
_cell.angle_beta   90.00
_cell.angle_gamma   90.00
#
_symmetry.space_group_name_H-M   'P 1'
#
loop_
_entity.id
_entity.type
_entity.pdbx_description
1 polymer ?
#
loop_
_entity_poly.entity_id
_entity_poly.type
_entity_poly.pdbx_seq_one_letter_code
_entity_poly.pdbx_strand_id
1 'polypeptide(L)'
;MERKLVQMTESAAKLLAALDDFLERERQRNNGKSPALNPGQRKQFLWPRQSISRQYNVKPTDFTRSFRFETHGEAFDVLLAETPFGIFGKCEDLKAEAKGTTLEQMLANLEREVEPLFSRQFAIARTLGLRRRFEGNISELEPADHLKLLYCEDRDVAHAAMFEIEAHSGSGDFGPALVRILEDDSHPYRRTAQWCTLDILEDLPNVIRDEEWQTKCFAAIRSLLDSAEDDYARTIYKAGDVLGDHVANEHAQELLVDVARNGRSPIGRRSAIHGLFHLCEWRPDSVPEVLDALQAIGRTDPEPTLRAYASSLADCIAHGMPHGPDPVLPQDAA
;
A
#
# COMPACT_ATOMS: atom_id res chain seq x y z
N MET A 1 -34.49 13.73 20.00
CA MET A 1 -33.20 14.00 19.35
C MET A 1 -33.27 13.34 17.98
N GLU A 2 -33.69 14.08 16.95
CA GLU A 2 -33.74 13.56 15.58
C GLU A 2 -32.31 13.29 15.12
N ARG A 3 -31.97 12.01 14.89
CA ARG A 3 -30.76 11.67 14.15
C ARG A 3 -30.93 12.27 12.75
N LYS A 4 -30.22 13.36 12.45
CA LYS A 4 -30.05 13.79 11.06
C LYS A 4 -29.45 12.61 10.31
N LEU A 5 -30.21 12.05 9.36
CA LEU A 5 -29.67 11.07 8.43
C LEU A 5 -28.52 11.76 7.68
N VAL A 6 -27.31 11.26 7.84
CA VAL A 6 -26.13 11.83 7.17
C VAL A 6 -26.31 11.67 5.67
N GLN A 7 -26.27 12.79 4.95
CA GLN A 7 -26.38 12.79 3.51
C GLN A 7 -24.97 12.79 2.92
N MET A 8 -24.53 11.61 2.49
CA MET A 8 -23.31 11.45 1.70
C MET A 8 -23.36 12.37 0.46
N THR A 9 -22.24 12.99 0.11
CA THR A 9 -22.17 13.78 -1.13
C THR A 9 -22.44 12.87 -2.33
N GLU A 10 -22.99 13.42 -3.41
CA GLU A 10 -23.21 12.64 -4.63
C GLU A 10 -21.89 12.08 -5.19
N SER A 11 -20.79 12.82 -5.00
CA SER A 11 -19.43 12.40 -5.35
C SER A 11 -18.99 11.17 -4.55
N ALA A 12 -19.04 11.24 -3.21
CA ALA A 12 -18.69 10.11 -2.34
C ALA A 12 -19.56 8.87 -2.61
N ALA A 13 -20.85 9.06 -2.88
CA ALA A 13 -21.77 7.99 -3.25
C ALA A 13 -21.34 7.27 -4.53
N LYS A 14 -20.93 8.04 -5.56
CA LYS A 14 -20.44 7.50 -6.83
C LYS A 14 -19.12 6.74 -6.66
N LEU A 15 -18.20 7.26 -5.84
CA LEU A 15 -16.91 6.60 -5.58
C LEU A 15 -17.11 5.26 -4.85
N LEU A 16 -17.94 5.25 -3.81
CA LEU A 16 -18.25 4.03 -3.07
C LEU A 16 -18.92 2.98 -3.99
N ALA A 17 -19.92 3.39 -4.78
CA ALA A 17 -20.59 2.48 -5.71
C ALA A 17 -19.61 1.91 -6.76
N ALA A 18 -18.72 2.74 -7.32
CA ALA A 18 -17.72 2.30 -8.28
C ALA A 18 -16.71 1.30 -7.68
N LEU A 19 -16.36 1.48 -6.41
CA LEU A 19 -15.51 0.55 -5.66
C LEU A 19 -16.24 -0.78 -5.39
N ASP A 20 -17.50 -0.73 -4.95
CA ASP A 20 -18.29 -1.94 -4.69
C ASP A 20 -18.49 -2.77 -5.96
N ASP A 21 -18.77 -2.13 -7.10
CA ASP A 21 -18.86 -2.78 -8.41
C ASP A 21 -17.53 -3.41 -8.85
N PHE A 22 -16.40 -2.79 -8.48
CA PHE A 22 -15.07 -3.37 -8.71
C PHE A 22 -14.85 -4.61 -7.84
N LEU A 23 -15.07 -4.50 -6.53
CA LEU A 23 -14.85 -5.60 -5.58
C LEU A 23 -15.74 -6.80 -5.87
N GLU A 24 -17.00 -6.58 -6.26
CA GLU A 24 -17.91 -7.67 -6.62
C GLU A 24 -17.45 -8.39 -7.89
N ARG A 25 -16.96 -7.66 -8.91
CA ARG A 25 -16.37 -8.29 -10.11
C ARG A 25 -15.13 -9.09 -9.79
N GLU A 26 -14.25 -8.58 -8.94
CA GLU A 26 -13.05 -9.31 -8.50
C GLU A 26 -13.39 -10.53 -7.67
N ARG A 27 -14.39 -10.44 -6.78
CA ARG A 27 -14.92 -11.59 -6.03
C ARG A 27 -15.43 -12.67 -6.97
N GLN A 28 -16.19 -12.32 -8.00
CA GLN A 28 -16.68 -13.28 -9.00
C GLN A 28 -15.54 -13.93 -9.78
N ARG A 29 -14.52 -13.16 -10.20
CA ARG A 29 -13.32 -13.68 -10.88
C ARG A 29 -12.53 -14.67 -10.01
N ASN A 30 -12.56 -14.48 -8.70
CA ASN A 30 -11.87 -15.29 -7.71
C ASN A 30 -12.70 -16.45 -7.13
N ASN A 31 -13.90 -16.72 -7.68
CA ASN A 31 -14.85 -17.73 -7.16
C ASN A 31 -15.26 -17.50 -5.69
N GLY A 32 -15.36 -16.24 -5.27
CA GLY A 32 -15.76 -15.85 -3.92
C GLY A 32 -14.62 -15.16 -3.15
N LYS A 33 -14.48 -15.49 -1.87
CA LYS A 33 -13.45 -14.94 -0.98
C LYS A 33 -12.11 -15.63 -1.23
N SER A 34 -11.08 -14.83 -1.50
CA SER A 34 -9.70 -15.32 -1.64
C SER A 34 -8.87 -15.07 -0.38
N PRO A 35 -7.91 -15.95 -0.05
CA PRO A 35 -6.89 -15.63 0.96
C PRO A 35 -6.06 -14.41 0.52
N ALA A 36 -5.50 -13.68 1.48
CA ALA A 36 -4.60 -12.57 1.17
C ALA A 36 -3.32 -13.12 0.53
N LEU A 37 -2.80 -12.41 -0.47
CA LEU A 37 -1.49 -12.69 -1.06
C LEU A 37 -0.45 -11.74 -0.46
N ASN A 38 0.74 -12.27 -0.18
CA ASN A 38 1.88 -11.45 0.20
C ASN A 38 2.37 -10.67 -1.04
N PRO A 39 2.26 -9.33 -1.06
CA PRO A 39 2.67 -8.53 -2.21
C PRO A 39 4.19 -8.36 -2.32
N GLY A 40 4.95 -8.86 -1.35
CA GLY A 40 6.39 -8.65 -1.26
C GLY A 40 6.77 -7.20 -0.96
N GLN A 41 8.03 -6.87 -1.22
CA GLN A 41 8.56 -5.53 -0.99
C GLN A 41 8.25 -4.60 -2.16
N ARG A 42 7.99 -3.32 -1.85
CA ARG A 42 7.86 -2.29 -2.89
C ARG A 42 9.19 -2.15 -3.64
N LYS A 43 9.12 -2.11 -4.96
CA LYS A 43 10.27 -1.81 -5.83
C LYS A 43 9.95 -0.51 -6.57
N GLN A 44 10.67 0.55 -6.23
CA GLN A 44 10.46 1.84 -6.86
C GLN A 44 10.63 1.71 -8.38
N PHE A 45 9.62 2.10 -9.13
CA PHE A 45 9.70 2.11 -10.58
C PHE A 45 10.45 3.34 -11.06
N LEU A 46 11.57 3.11 -11.75
CA LEU A 46 12.39 4.17 -12.33
C LEU A 46 12.34 4.06 -13.85
N TRP A 47 11.66 5.01 -14.49
CA TRP A 47 11.52 5.06 -15.94
C TRP A 47 11.45 6.51 -16.45
N PRO A 48 12.09 6.82 -17.60
CA PRO A 48 13.03 5.98 -18.33
C PRO A 48 14.32 5.75 -17.54
N ARG A 49 14.99 4.62 -17.78
CA ARG A 49 16.32 4.37 -17.22
C ARG A 49 17.38 5.22 -17.92
N GLN A 50 18.54 5.35 -17.28
CA GLN A 50 19.65 6.12 -17.83
C GLN A 50 20.11 5.51 -19.17
N SER A 51 20.10 6.30 -20.24
CA SER A 51 20.59 5.92 -21.57
C SER A 51 21.99 5.30 -21.51
N ILE A 52 22.10 4.02 -21.88
CA ILE A 52 23.39 3.30 -21.94
C ILE A 52 24.30 3.92 -23.01
N SER A 53 23.75 4.46 -24.10
CA SER A 53 24.51 5.13 -25.17
C SER A 53 25.35 6.30 -24.66
N ARG A 54 24.82 7.07 -23.69
CA ARG A 54 25.51 8.21 -23.08
C ARG A 54 26.78 7.81 -22.33
N GLN A 55 26.79 6.64 -21.71
CA GLN A 55 27.95 6.13 -20.98
C GLN A 55 29.15 5.85 -21.90
N TYR A 56 28.90 5.67 -23.20
CA TYR A 56 29.90 5.39 -24.22
C TYR A 56 30.08 6.54 -25.22
N ASN A 57 29.51 7.72 -24.95
CA ASN A 57 29.54 8.89 -25.81
C ASN A 57 29.03 8.63 -27.25
N VAL A 58 28.08 7.70 -27.41
CA VAL A 58 27.41 7.47 -28.70
C VAL A 58 26.51 8.66 -28.98
N LYS A 59 26.70 9.29 -30.13
CA LYS A 59 25.97 10.50 -30.54
C LYS A 59 24.67 10.14 -31.25
N PRO A 60 23.66 11.03 -31.23
CA PRO A 60 22.45 10.83 -32.01
C PRO A 60 22.70 10.56 -33.51
N THR A 61 23.75 11.14 -34.07
CA THR A 61 24.15 10.95 -35.48
C THR A 61 24.70 9.57 -35.79
N ASP A 62 25.07 8.78 -34.77
CA ASP A 62 25.64 7.44 -34.96
C ASP A 62 24.54 6.39 -35.18
N PHE A 63 23.28 6.74 -34.92
CA PHE A 63 22.11 5.88 -35.14
C PHE A 63 21.64 5.96 -36.59
N THR A 64 22.23 5.15 -37.47
CA THR A 64 22.02 5.26 -38.92
C THR A 64 21.12 4.17 -39.51
N ARG A 65 20.76 3.15 -38.74
CA ARG A 65 19.92 2.03 -39.19
C ARG A 65 18.69 1.88 -38.29
N SER A 66 17.64 1.25 -38.81
CA SER A 66 16.47 0.86 -38.03
C SER A 66 16.26 -0.66 -38.10
N PHE A 67 15.64 -1.21 -37.05
CA PHE A 67 15.26 -2.60 -36.96
C PHE A 67 13.90 -2.72 -36.25
N ARG A 68 13.09 -3.69 -36.67
CA ARG A 68 11.79 -3.95 -36.06
C ARG A 68 11.95 -4.90 -34.87
N PHE A 69 11.63 -4.41 -33.68
CA PHE A 69 11.65 -5.17 -32.43
C PHE A 69 10.23 -5.56 -32.04
N GLU A 70 9.99 -6.85 -31.82
CA GLU A 70 8.67 -7.34 -31.39
C GLU A 70 8.76 -7.92 -29.98
N THR A 71 7.91 -7.44 -29.08
CA THR A 71 7.81 -7.93 -27.70
C THR A 71 6.40 -7.77 -27.20
N HIS A 72 5.93 -8.67 -26.33
CA HIS A 72 4.56 -8.66 -25.78
C HIS A 72 3.44 -8.53 -26.83
N GLY A 73 3.68 -9.01 -28.06
CA GLY A 73 2.73 -8.93 -29.18
C GLY A 73 2.64 -7.56 -29.87
N GLU A 74 3.53 -6.63 -29.54
CA GLU A 74 3.64 -5.30 -30.15
C GLU A 74 4.95 -5.17 -30.92
N ALA A 75 4.95 -4.34 -31.96
CA ALA A 75 6.11 -4.09 -32.81
C ALA A 75 6.54 -2.62 -32.70
N PHE A 76 7.83 -2.41 -32.49
CA PHE A 76 8.45 -1.11 -32.28
C PHE A 76 9.64 -0.91 -33.22
N ASP A 77 9.88 0.32 -33.63
CA ASP A 77 11.08 0.69 -34.36
C ASP A 77 12.24 0.95 -33.40
N VAL A 78 13.38 0.33 -33.67
CA VAL A 78 14.61 0.48 -32.90
C VAL A 78 15.69 1.07 -33.79
N LEU A 79 16.21 2.22 -33.40
CA LEU A 79 17.36 2.83 -34.03
C LEU A 79 18.64 2.14 -33.58
N LEU A 80 19.54 1.86 -34.52
CA LEU A 80 20.78 1.12 -34.28
C LEU A 80 22.01 1.99 -34.55
N ALA A 81 22.97 1.94 -33.62
CA ALA A 81 24.32 2.48 -33.80
C ALA A 81 25.35 1.35 -33.61
N GLU A 82 26.18 1.12 -34.64
CA GLU A 82 27.30 0.19 -34.57
C GLU A 82 28.58 0.96 -34.28
N THR A 83 29.26 0.62 -33.18
CA THR A 83 30.44 1.35 -32.71
C THR A 83 31.56 0.38 -32.33
N PRO A 84 32.80 0.85 -32.12
CA PRO A 84 33.87 0.01 -31.59
C PRO A 84 33.57 -0.63 -30.23
N PHE A 85 32.59 -0.11 -29.48
CA PHE A 85 32.20 -0.61 -28.16
C PHE A 85 31.06 -1.63 -28.21
N GLY A 86 30.44 -1.85 -29.38
CA GLY A 86 29.31 -2.74 -29.60
C GLY A 86 28.17 -2.10 -30.38
N ILE A 87 27.05 -2.81 -30.43
CA ILE A 87 25.80 -2.40 -31.07
C ILE A 87 24.86 -1.84 -30.00
N PHE A 88 24.38 -0.62 -30.23
CA PHE A 88 23.42 0.07 -29.38
C PHE A 88 22.08 0.13 -30.09
N GLY A 89 21.01 -0.22 -29.37
CA GLY A 89 19.64 -0.03 -29.83
C GLY A 89 18.93 0.99 -28.97
N LYS A 90 18.15 1.86 -29.62
CA LYS A 90 17.31 2.87 -28.98
C LYS A 90 15.88 2.73 -29.49
N CYS A 91 14.95 2.45 -28.59
CA CYS A 91 13.52 2.44 -28.85
C CYS A 91 12.90 3.70 -28.25
N GLU A 92 12.48 4.64 -29.09
CA GLU A 92 11.98 5.94 -28.62
C GLU A 92 10.60 5.85 -27.98
N ASP A 93 9.71 5.02 -28.54
CA ASP A 93 8.34 4.82 -28.04
C ASP A 93 8.33 4.27 -26.61
N LEU A 94 9.23 3.32 -26.33
CA LEU A 94 9.39 2.75 -24.99
C LEU A 94 10.32 3.58 -24.12
N LYS A 95 11.06 4.55 -24.68
CA LYS A 95 12.13 5.32 -24.02
C LYS A 95 13.20 4.41 -23.39
N ALA A 96 13.59 3.36 -24.12
CA ALA A 96 14.53 2.34 -23.67
C ALA A 96 15.74 2.24 -24.59
N GLU A 97 16.89 1.91 -24.00
CA GLU A 97 18.12 1.69 -24.73
C GLU A 97 18.85 0.45 -24.21
N ALA A 98 19.47 -0.30 -25.11
CA ALA A 98 20.27 -1.46 -24.75
C ALA A 98 21.55 -1.55 -25.60
N LYS A 99 22.51 -2.30 -25.09
CA LYS A 99 23.81 -2.57 -25.74
C LYS A 99 24.03 -4.07 -25.84
N GLY A 100 24.59 -4.52 -26.96
CA GLY A 100 25.07 -5.90 -27.15
C GLY A 100 26.35 -5.93 -27.99
N THR A 101 27.04 -7.07 -28.01
CA THR A 101 28.15 -7.32 -28.94
C THR A 101 27.66 -7.78 -30.32
N THR A 102 26.42 -8.27 -30.40
CA THR A 102 25.71 -8.59 -31.65
C THR A 102 24.32 -7.98 -31.63
N LEU A 103 23.63 -7.99 -32.79
CA LEU A 103 22.27 -7.47 -32.91
C LEU A 103 21.30 -8.27 -32.05
N GLU A 104 21.42 -9.60 -32.09
CA GLU A 104 20.58 -10.53 -31.34
C GLU A 104 20.75 -10.32 -29.83
N GLN A 105 21.99 -10.15 -29.37
CA GLN A 105 22.25 -9.88 -27.96
C GLN A 105 21.72 -8.51 -27.54
N MET A 106 21.85 -7.49 -28.40
CA MET A 106 21.31 -6.17 -28.12
C MET A 106 19.78 -6.23 -27.99
N LEU A 107 19.07 -6.91 -28.90
CA LEU A 107 17.62 -7.07 -28.85
C LEU A 107 17.16 -7.85 -27.60
N ALA A 108 17.84 -8.95 -27.24
CA ALA A 108 17.55 -9.69 -26.02
C ALA A 108 17.77 -8.86 -24.75
N ASN A 109 18.78 -7.98 -24.77
CA ASN A 109 19.00 -7.03 -23.67
C ASN A 109 17.94 -5.93 -23.65
N LEU A 110 17.47 -5.46 -24.80
CA LEU A 110 16.39 -4.49 -24.91
C LEU A 110 15.08 -5.05 -24.37
N GLU A 111 14.75 -6.30 -24.72
CA GLU A 111 13.58 -7.01 -24.19
C GLU A 111 13.62 -7.10 -22.66
N ARG A 112 14.75 -7.51 -22.10
CA ARG A 112 14.92 -7.55 -20.63
C ARG A 112 14.81 -6.16 -19.99
N GLU A 113 15.30 -5.12 -20.67
CA GLU A 113 15.28 -3.75 -20.16
C GLU A 113 13.87 -3.17 -20.12
N VAL A 114 13.00 -3.51 -21.08
CA VAL A 114 11.62 -3.01 -21.14
C VAL A 114 10.64 -3.84 -20.30
N GLU A 115 11.01 -5.05 -19.88
CA GLU A 115 10.14 -5.93 -19.10
C GLU A 115 9.51 -5.26 -17.85
N PRO A 116 10.24 -4.47 -17.03
CA PRO A 116 9.63 -3.78 -15.90
C PRO A 116 8.54 -2.78 -16.30
N LEU A 117 8.70 -2.09 -17.44
CA LEU A 117 7.68 -1.18 -17.97
C LEU A 117 6.41 -1.95 -18.33
N PHE A 118 6.54 -3.01 -19.15
CA PHE A 118 5.40 -3.83 -19.57
C PHE A 118 4.70 -4.49 -18.38
N SER A 119 5.47 -5.12 -17.48
CA SER A 119 4.94 -5.72 -16.26
C SER A 119 4.08 -4.73 -15.47
N ARG A 120 4.56 -3.50 -15.25
CA ARG A 120 3.80 -2.44 -14.58
C ARG A 120 2.55 -2.01 -15.35
N GLN A 121 2.68 -1.75 -16.66
CA GLN A 121 1.58 -1.29 -17.50
C GLN A 121 0.46 -2.35 -17.63
N PHE A 122 0.82 -3.63 -17.65
CA PHE A 122 -0.14 -4.73 -17.62
C PHE A 122 -0.77 -4.93 -16.25
N ALA A 123 -0.02 -4.72 -15.15
CA ALA A 123 -0.59 -4.76 -13.80
C ALA A 123 -1.66 -3.67 -13.63
N ILE A 124 -1.37 -2.42 -14.03
CA ILE A 124 -2.34 -1.32 -14.05
C ILE A 124 -3.55 -1.69 -14.91
N ALA A 125 -3.32 -2.16 -16.14
CA ALA A 125 -4.40 -2.53 -17.05
C ALA A 125 -5.30 -3.63 -16.49
N ARG A 126 -4.74 -4.69 -15.89
CA ARG A 126 -5.51 -5.77 -15.26
C ARG A 126 -6.39 -5.24 -14.14
N THR A 127 -5.83 -4.43 -13.24
CA THR A 127 -6.57 -3.83 -12.12
C THR A 127 -7.70 -2.92 -12.59
N LEU A 128 -7.49 -2.14 -13.66
CA LEU A 128 -8.51 -1.28 -14.24
C LEU A 128 -9.50 -2.01 -15.17
N GLY A 129 -9.25 -3.28 -15.48
CA GLY A 129 -10.06 -4.08 -16.41
C GLY A 129 -9.89 -3.68 -17.88
N LEU A 130 -8.75 -3.10 -18.25
CA LEU A 130 -8.40 -2.73 -19.61
C LEU A 130 -7.93 -3.96 -20.41
N ARG A 131 -8.19 -3.96 -21.72
CA ARG A 131 -7.79 -5.06 -22.62
C ARG A 131 -6.35 -4.98 -23.12
N ARG A 132 -5.75 -3.78 -23.08
CA ARG A 132 -4.38 -3.50 -23.53
C ARG A 132 -3.60 -2.90 -22.37
N ARG A 133 -2.27 -2.92 -22.47
CA ARG A 133 -1.39 -2.28 -21.48
C ARG A 133 -1.77 -0.81 -21.31
N PHE A 134 -1.59 -0.29 -20.10
CA PHE A 134 -1.83 1.10 -19.79
C PHE A 134 -0.64 1.97 -20.23
N GLU A 135 -0.88 2.98 -21.05
CA GLU A 135 0.19 3.87 -21.57
C GLU A 135 0.15 5.29 -20.99
N GLY A 136 -0.87 5.61 -20.20
CA GLY A 136 -1.08 6.94 -19.63
C GLY A 136 -0.32 7.20 -18.33
N ASN A 137 -0.71 8.28 -17.65
CA ASN A 137 -0.19 8.63 -16.33
C ASN A 137 -1.23 8.32 -15.25
N ILE A 138 -0.79 7.78 -14.10
CA ILE A 138 -1.70 7.49 -12.96
C ILE A 138 -2.40 8.76 -12.47
N SER A 139 -1.71 9.90 -12.48
CA SER A 139 -2.24 11.21 -12.09
C SER A 139 -3.38 11.74 -12.99
N GLU A 140 -3.57 11.15 -14.17
CA GLU A 140 -4.62 11.55 -15.12
C GLU A 140 -5.86 10.63 -15.04
N LEU A 141 -5.83 9.63 -14.16
CA LEU A 141 -6.97 8.74 -13.97
C LEU A 141 -8.09 9.42 -13.20
N GLU A 142 -9.31 8.92 -13.41
CA GLU A 142 -10.46 9.35 -12.63
C GLU A 142 -10.35 8.88 -11.16
N PRO A 143 -10.91 9.60 -10.18
CA PRO A 143 -10.82 9.25 -8.76
C PRO A 143 -11.23 7.80 -8.41
N ALA A 144 -12.23 7.26 -9.10
CA ALA A 144 -12.67 5.87 -8.92
C ALA A 144 -11.61 4.86 -9.37
N ASP A 145 -10.79 5.19 -10.37
CA ASP A 145 -9.71 4.34 -10.85
C ASP A 145 -8.50 4.38 -9.90
N HIS A 146 -8.23 5.51 -9.23
CA HIS A 146 -7.24 5.56 -8.15
C HIS A 146 -7.59 4.58 -7.02
N LEU A 147 -8.86 4.54 -6.60
CA LEU A 147 -9.33 3.59 -5.58
C LEU A 147 -9.12 2.13 -6.00
N LYS A 148 -9.37 1.79 -7.27
CA LYS A 148 -9.12 0.44 -7.80
C LYS A 148 -7.64 0.11 -7.78
N LEU A 149 -6.77 1.06 -8.15
CA LEU A 149 -5.33 0.85 -8.16
C LEU A 149 -4.71 0.60 -6.79
N LEU A 150 -5.39 0.92 -5.69
CA LEU A 150 -4.97 0.48 -4.35
C LEU A 150 -4.91 -1.05 -4.23
N TYR A 151 -5.67 -1.78 -5.04
CA TYR A 151 -5.66 -3.24 -5.12
C TYR A 151 -4.71 -3.79 -6.19
N CYS A 152 -3.82 -2.96 -6.77
CA CYS A 152 -2.85 -3.43 -7.75
C CYS A 152 -1.84 -4.39 -7.11
N GLU A 153 -1.47 -5.43 -7.85
CA GLU A 153 -0.46 -6.40 -7.41
C GLU A 153 0.94 -5.78 -7.33
N ASP A 154 1.21 -4.77 -8.16
CA ASP A 154 2.40 -3.95 -8.04
C ASP A 154 2.18 -2.90 -6.95
N ARG A 155 2.81 -3.12 -5.80
CA ARG A 155 2.70 -2.25 -4.63
C ARG A 155 3.17 -0.80 -4.90
N ASP A 156 4.07 -0.60 -5.86
CA ASP A 156 4.53 0.75 -6.24
C ASP A 156 3.49 1.50 -7.11
N VAL A 157 2.63 0.77 -7.82
CA VAL A 157 1.44 1.34 -8.49
C VAL A 157 0.40 1.76 -7.45
N ALA A 158 0.09 0.88 -6.50
CA ALA A 158 -0.87 1.19 -5.43
C ALA A 158 -0.44 2.42 -4.62
N HIS A 159 0.85 2.49 -4.28
CA HIS A 159 1.42 3.66 -3.60
C HIS A 159 1.38 4.94 -4.45
N ALA A 160 1.57 4.87 -5.77
CA ALA A 160 1.39 6.04 -6.63
C ALA A 160 -0.07 6.52 -6.65
N ALA A 161 -1.03 5.60 -6.69
CA ALA A 161 -2.46 5.94 -6.64
C ALA A 161 -2.87 6.52 -5.28
N MET A 162 -2.27 6.03 -4.19
CA MET A 162 -2.45 6.56 -2.83
C MET A 162 -2.08 8.05 -2.76
N PHE A 163 -0.93 8.46 -3.30
CA PHE A 163 -0.55 9.88 -3.35
C PHE A 163 -1.54 10.75 -4.12
N GLU A 164 -2.10 10.24 -5.21
CA GLU A 164 -3.14 10.97 -5.95
C GLU A 164 -4.41 11.14 -5.12
N ILE A 165 -4.78 10.15 -4.29
CA ILE A 165 -5.91 10.27 -3.35
C ILE A 165 -5.59 11.29 -2.25
N GLU A 166 -4.40 11.22 -1.66
CA GLU A 166 -3.95 12.17 -0.62
C GLU A 166 -3.98 13.61 -1.11
N ALA A 167 -3.51 13.86 -2.32
CA ALA A 167 -3.51 15.19 -2.95
C ALA A 167 -4.92 15.80 -3.06
N HIS A 168 -5.97 14.97 -3.05
CA HIS A 168 -7.38 15.36 -3.14
C HIS A 168 -8.19 15.07 -1.86
N SER A 169 -7.53 14.61 -0.78
CA SER A 169 -8.16 14.21 0.49
C SER A 169 -9.02 15.30 1.13
N GLY A 170 -8.65 16.56 0.95
CA GLY A 170 -9.37 17.72 1.49
C GLY A 170 -10.82 17.90 0.98
N SER A 171 -11.26 17.13 -0.02
CA SER A 171 -12.67 17.09 -0.44
C SER A 171 -13.55 16.30 0.54
N GLY A 172 -12.98 15.32 1.24
CA GLY A 172 -13.71 14.36 2.08
C GLY A 172 -14.48 13.29 1.30
N ASP A 173 -14.44 13.29 -0.04
CA ASP A 173 -15.27 12.41 -0.86
C ASP A 173 -14.83 10.94 -0.83
N PHE A 174 -13.54 10.68 -0.54
CA PHE A 174 -12.99 9.32 -0.50
C PHE A 174 -13.34 8.56 0.79
N GLY A 175 -13.73 9.25 1.87
CA GLY A 175 -13.90 8.65 3.21
C GLY A 175 -14.71 7.35 3.23
N PRO A 176 -15.93 7.32 2.68
CA PRO A 176 -16.75 6.10 2.63
C PRO A 176 -16.08 4.94 1.89
N ALA A 177 -15.40 5.21 0.77
CA ALA A 177 -14.70 4.20 0.00
C ALA A 177 -13.46 3.66 0.74
N LEU A 178 -12.72 4.53 1.44
CA LEU A 178 -11.58 4.13 2.27
C LEU A 178 -12.01 3.21 3.42
N VAL A 179 -13.09 3.54 4.12
CA VAL A 179 -13.67 2.66 5.16
C VAL A 179 -14.07 1.31 4.56
N ARG A 180 -14.68 1.30 3.37
CA ARG A 180 -15.05 0.08 2.66
C ARG A 180 -13.83 -0.80 2.30
N ILE A 181 -12.67 -0.20 2.03
CA ILE A 181 -11.40 -0.93 1.79
C ILE A 181 -10.87 -1.56 3.08
N LEU A 182 -10.93 -0.84 4.21
CA LEU A 182 -10.56 -1.41 5.51
C LEU A 182 -11.41 -2.65 5.87
N GLU A 183 -12.68 -2.63 5.50
CA GLU A 183 -13.61 -3.74 5.70
C GLU A 183 -13.49 -4.89 4.68
N ASP A 184 -12.71 -4.73 3.60
CA ASP A 184 -12.58 -5.80 2.62
C ASP A 184 -11.82 -7.01 3.19
N ASP A 185 -12.43 -8.18 3.07
CA ASP A 185 -11.86 -9.45 3.46
C ASP A 185 -11.73 -10.43 2.27
N SER A 186 -12.06 -9.96 1.06
CA SER A 186 -12.31 -10.83 -0.09
C SER A 186 -11.26 -10.74 -1.19
N HIS A 187 -10.68 -9.57 -1.43
CA HIS A 187 -9.71 -9.39 -2.52
C HIS A 187 -8.33 -9.97 -2.14
N PRO A 188 -7.61 -10.65 -3.06
CA PRO A 188 -6.29 -11.21 -2.76
C PRO A 188 -5.26 -10.13 -2.38
N TYR A 189 -5.28 -8.98 -3.03
CA TYR A 189 -4.38 -7.85 -2.76
C TYR A 189 -4.92 -6.83 -1.73
N ARG A 190 -5.91 -7.21 -0.92
CA ARG A 190 -6.53 -6.31 0.08
C ARG A 190 -5.54 -5.69 1.07
N ARG A 191 -4.46 -6.41 1.43
CA ARG A 191 -3.46 -5.91 2.39
C ARG A 191 -2.72 -4.69 1.88
N THR A 192 -2.37 -4.68 0.59
CA THR A 192 -1.82 -3.48 -0.07
C THR A 192 -2.80 -2.32 0.00
N ALA A 193 -4.06 -2.56 -0.35
CA ALA A 193 -5.09 -1.51 -0.37
C ALA A 193 -5.38 -0.94 1.03
N GLN A 194 -5.47 -1.82 2.03
CA GLN A 194 -5.64 -1.47 3.44
C GLN A 194 -4.43 -0.71 3.97
N TRP A 195 -3.20 -1.12 3.61
CA TRP A 195 -1.98 -0.40 3.99
C TRP A 195 -1.97 1.01 3.42
N CYS A 196 -2.24 1.19 2.12
CA CYS A 196 -2.37 2.52 1.51
C CYS A 196 -3.47 3.35 2.15
N THR A 197 -4.61 2.71 2.48
CA THR A 197 -5.71 3.39 3.15
C THR A 197 -5.31 3.88 4.53
N LEU A 198 -4.58 3.09 5.30
CA LEU A 198 -4.07 3.48 6.61
C LEU A 198 -3.06 4.63 6.51
N ASP A 199 -2.18 4.65 5.51
CA ASP A 199 -1.26 5.76 5.23
C ASP A 199 -2.04 7.07 4.99
N ILE A 200 -3.06 7.02 4.13
CA ILE A 200 -3.93 8.18 3.88
C ILE A 200 -4.57 8.67 5.19
N LEU A 201 -4.98 7.74 6.05
CA LEU A 201 -5.68 8.03 7.31
C LEU A 201 -4.77 8.47 8.46
N GLU A 202 -3.46 8.63 8.24
CA GLU A 202 -2.59 9.34 9.19
C GLU A 202 -3.12 10.74 9.50
N ASP A 203 -3.76 11.39 8.51
CA ASP A 203 -4.44 12.67 8.69
C ASP A 203 -5.98 12.50 8.70
N LEU A 204 -6.46 11.54 9.50
CA LEU A 204 -7.87 11.15 9.58
C LEU A 204 -8.85 12.34 9.62
N PRO A 205 -8.66 13.40 10.44
CA PRO A 205 -9.62 14.51 10.50
C PRO A 205 -9.74 15.30 9.20
N ASN A 206 -8.68 15.37 8.40
CA ASN A 206 -8.69 16.06 7.11
C ASN A 206 -9.27 15.20 5.99
N VAL A 207 -9.09 13.88 6.07
CA VAL A 207 -9.61 12.90 5.08
C VAL A 207 -11.09 12.58 5.33
N ILE A 208 -11.46 12.30 6.59
CA ILE A 208 -12.81 11.93 7.00
C ILE A 208 -13.29 12.96 8.02
N ARG A 209 -13.93 14.02 7.54
CA ARG A 209 -14.40 15.13 8.39
C ARG A 209 -15.65 14.82 9.19
N ASP A 210 -16.44 13.87 8.72
CA ASP A 210 -17.72 13.50 9.34
C ASP A 210 -17.51 12.53 10.50
N GLU A 211 -18.05 12.85 11.67
CA GLU A 211 -17.87 12.07 12.90
C GLU A 211 -18.48 10.66 12.80
N GLU A 212 -19.59 10.49 12.07
CA GLU A 212 -20.19 9.16 11.87
C GLU A 212 -19.25 8.28 11.06
N TRP A 213 -18.66 8.82 9.99
CA TRP A 213 -17.66 8.11 9.20
C TRP A 213 -16.35 7.88 9.94
N GLN A 214 -15.91 8.80 10.79
CA GLN A 214 -14.76 8.54 11.68
C GLN A 214 -15.06 7.37 12.62
N THR A 215 -16.27 7.32 13.19
CA THR A 215 -16.71 6.21 14.06
C THR A 215 -16.68 4.88 13.29
N LYS A 216 -17.18 4.85 12.04
CA LYS A 216 -17.11 3.67 11.17
C LYS A 216 -15.66 3.31 10.83
N CYS A 217 -14.79 4.29 10.61
CA CYS A 217 -13.38 4.08 10.38
C CYS A 217 -12.70 3.39 11.58
N PHE A 218 -12.92 3.88 12.80
CA PHE A 218 -12.41 3.22 14.01
C PHE A 218 -12.94 1.78 14.14
N ALA A 219 -14.23 1.55 13.86
CA ALA A 219 -14.80 0.21 13.88
C ALA A 219 -14.16 -0.72 12.84
N ALA A 220 -13.89 -0.21 11.64
CA ALA A 220 -13.21 -0.97 10.58
C ALA A 220 -11.75 -1.30 10.97
N ILE A 221 -10.99 -0.34 11.51
CA ILE A 221 -9.62 -0.57 12.00
C ILE A 221 -9.62 -1.59 13.14
N ARG A 222 -10.55 -1.49 14.09
CA ARG A 222 -10.70 -2.49 15.16
C ARG A 222 -10.95 -3.88 14.59
N SER A 223 -11.89 -4.02 13.66
CA SER A 223 -12.20 -5.30 13.01
C SER A 223 -10.98 -5.88 12.29
N LEU A 224 -10.20 -5.02 11.61
CA LEU A 224 -8.96 -5.37 10.93
C LEU A 224 -7.91 -5.94 11.90
N LEU A 225 -7.70 -5.29 13.05
CA LEU A 225 -6.81 -5.77 14.11
C LEU A 225 -7.32 -7.10 14.72
N ASP A 226 -8.61 -7.18 15.05
CA ASP A 226 -9.20 -8.33 15.73
C ASP A 226 -9.21 -9.61 14.89
N SER A 227 -9.27 -9.47 13.56
CA SER A 227 -9.36 -10.58 12.61
C SER A 227 -8.05 -10.83 11.83
N ALA A 228 -6.94 -10.23 12.25
CA ALA A 228 -5.65 -10.36 11.57
C ALA A 228 -5.14 -11.82 11.57
N GLU A 229 -4.98 -12.40 10.38
CA GLU A 229 -4.39 -13.73 10.14
C GLU A 229 -2.93 -13.64 9.66
N ASP A 230 -2.52 -12.46 9.19
CA ASP A 230 -1.24 -12.14 8.58
C ASP A 230 -0.89 -10.67 8.87
N ASP A 231 0.35 -10.28 8.61
CA ASP A 231 0.79 -8.87 8.59
C ASP A 231 1.47 -8.53 7.27
N TYR A 232 0.92 -9.02 6.15
CA TYR A 232 1.48 -8.72 4.83
C TYR A 232 1.46 -7.22 4.56
N ALA A 233 2.48 -6.74 3.84
CA ALA A 233 2.76 -5.31 3.66
C ALA A 233 2.89 -4.49 4.96
N ARG A 234 2.98 -5.14 6.14
CA ARG A 234 2.92 -4.50 7.48
C ARG A 234 1.60 -3.76 7.72
N THR A 235 0.51 -4.20 7.10
CA THR A 235 -0.81 -3.55 7.20
C THR A 235 -1.34 -3.51 8.63
N ILE A 236 -1.25 -4.62 9.37
CA ILE A 236 -1.81 -4.70 10.73
C ILE A 236 -0.95 -3.91 11.68
N TYR A 237 0.38 -3.97 11.52
CA TYR A 237 1.29 -3.09 12.22
C TYR A 237 0.95 -1.61 11.96
N LYS A 238 0.75 -1.20 10.70
CA LYS A 238 0.40 0.18 10.35
C LYS A 238 -0.92 0.63 10.99
N ALA A 239 -1.88 -0.27 11.20
CA ALA A 239 -3.13 0.06 11.87
C ALA A 239 -2.94 0.50 13.33
N GLY A 240 -2.03 -0.15 14.08
CA GLY A 240 -1.70 0.26 15.44
C GLY A 240 -0.92 1.57 15.47
N ASP A 241 0.01 1.73 14.53
CA ASP A 241 0.82 2.94 14.32
C ASP A 241 -0.06 4.17 14.03
N VAL A 242 -1.00 4.09 13.07
CA VAL A 242 -1.94 5.17 12.77
C VAL A 242 -2.75 5.59 13.99
N LEU A 243 -3.24 4.63 14.79
CA LEU A 243 -4.00 4.95 16.00
C LEU A 243 -3.13 5.58 17.10
N GLY A 244 -1.90 5.09 17.26
CA GLY A 244 -0.99 5.49 18.33
C GLY A 244 -0.22 6.78 18.04
N ASP A 245 0.37 6.90 16.87
CA ASP A 245 1.30 7.97 16.50
C ASP A 245 0.60 9.15 15.81
N HIS A 246 -0.42 8.87 14.99
CA HIS A 246 -1.00 9.89 14.12
C HIS A 246 -2.35 10.43 14.63
N VAL A 247 -3.29 9.53 14.94
CA VAL A 247 -4.63 9.92 15.41
C VAL A 247 -4.61 10.30 16.89
N ALA A 248 -3.91 9.51 17.70
CA ALA A 248 -3.55 9.78 19.10
C ALA A 248 -4.62 10.51 19.94
N ASN A 249 -5.88 10.07 19.88
CA ASN A 249 -6.99 10.66 20.61
C ASN A 249 -7.61 9.66 21.61
N GLU A 250 -8.63 10.09 22.36
CA GLU A 250 -9.27 9.25 23.39
C GLU A 250 -9.93 7.99 22.81
N HIS A 251 -10.55 8.10 21.63
CA HIS A 251 -11.15 6.95 20.95
C HIS A 251 -10.08 5.95 20.48
N ALA A 252 -8.96 6.45 19.96
CA ALA A 252 -7.83 5.62 19.58
C ALA A 252 -7.22 4.91 20.79
N GLN A 253 -7.07 5.59 21.93
CA GLN A 253 -6.64 4.99 23.19
C GLN A 253 -7.57 3.86 23.63
N GLU A 254 -8.88 4.11 23.71
CA GLU A 254 -9.86 3.10 24.13
C GLU A 254 -9.81 1.87 23.23
N LEU A 255 -9.73 2.07 21.91
CA LEU A 255 -9.62 1.00 20.93
C LEU A 255 -8.33 0.19 21.13
N LEU A 256 -7.18 0.86 21.22
CA LEU A 256 -5.88 0.21 21.41
C LEU A 256 -5.83 -0.59 22.72
N VAL A 257 -6.32 -0.03 23.83
CA VAL A 257 -6.39 -0.74 25.11
C VAL A 257 -7.30 -1.97 25.02
N ASP A 258 -8.47 -1.85 24.39
CA ASP A 258 -9.40 -2.96 24.24
C ASP A 258 -8.83 -4.07 23.36
N VAL A 259 -8.27 -3.74 22.20
CA VAL A 259 -7.63 -4.73 21.32
C VAL A 259 -6.44 -5.38 22.02
N ALA A 260 -5.55 -4.61 22.67
CA ALA A 260 -4.38 -5.16 23.34
C ALA A 260 -4.75 -6.15 24.48
N ARG A 261 -5.88 -5.95 25.15
CA ARG A 261 -6.36 -6.83 26.23
C ARG A 261 -7.21 -8.00 25.74
N ASN A 262 -8.11 -7.75 24.80
CA ASN A 262 -9.24 -8.64 24.48
C ASN A 262 -9.20 -9.13 23.02
N GLY A 263 -8.31 -8.60 22.20
CA GLY A 263 -8.22 -8.92 20.78
C GLY A 263 -7.91 -10.40 20.54
N ARG A 264 -8.57 -10.98 19.54
CA ARG A 264 -8.43 -12.42 19.24
C ARG A 264 -7.12 -12.74 18.53
N SER A 265 -6.69 -11.86 17.63
CA SER A 265 -5.45 -12.05 16.87
C SER A 265 -4.23 -11.63 17.69
N PRO A 266 -3.23 -12.51 17.89
CA PRO A 266 -1.95 -12.11 18.46
C PRO A 266 -1.20 -11.05 17.61
N ILE A 267 -1.39 -11.02 16.29
CA ILE A 267 -0.82 -9.97 15.41
C ILE A 267 -1.47 -8.62 15.72
N GLY A 268 -2.81 -8.61 15.82
CA GLY A 268 -3.58 -7.42 16.19
C GLY A 268 -3.20 -6.91 17.58
N ARG A 269 -3.10 -7.80 18.57
CA ARG A 269 -2.66 -7.45 19.93
C ARG A 269 -1.25 -6.87 19.95
N ARG A 270 -0.29 -7.46 19.22
CA ARG A 270 1.07 -6.91 19.09
C ARG A 270 1.02 -5.47 18.57
N SER A 271 0.29 -5.25 17.49
CA SER A 271 0.15 -3.92 16.87
C SER A 271 -0.48 -2.91 17.83
N ALA A 272 -1.52 -3.31 18.57
CA ALA A 272 -2.13 -2.45 19.57
C ALA A 272 -1.19 -2.12 20.74
N ILE A 273 -0.44 -3.11 21.25
CA ILE A 273 0.60 -2.91 22.27
C ILE A 273 1.65 -1.90 21.80
N HIS A 274 2.08 -2.00 20.54
CA HIS A 274 2.99 -1.05 19.93
C HIS A 274 2.37 0.35 19.80
N GLY A 275 1.14 0.46 19.29
CA GLY A 275 0.43 1.74 19.19
C GLY A 275 0.24 2.44 20.54
N LEU A 276 0.04 1.69 21.63
CA LEU A 276 -0.04 2.26 23.00
C LEU A 276 1.26 2.95 23.44
N PHE A 277 2.43 2.48 22.96
CA PHE A 277 3.70 3.15 23.22
C PHE A 277 3.72 4.53 22.54
N HIS A 278 3.46 4.58 21.23
CA HIS A 278 3.45 5.84 20.47
C HIS A 278 2.36 6.80 20.96
N LEU A 279 1.21 6.28 21.38
CA LEU A 279 0.15 7.09 22.01
C LEU A 279 0.68 7.90 23.20
N CYS A 280 1.57 7.34 24.02
CA CYS A 280 2.13 8.03 25.18
C CYS A 280 3.07 9.18 24.80
N GLU A 281 3.67 9.15 23.60
CA GLU A 281 4.53 10.22 23.09
C GLU A 281 3.70 11.47 22.78
N TRP A 282 2.46 11.30 22.31
CA TRP A 282 1.53 12.38 21.97
C TRP A 282 0.55 12.73 23.07
N ARG A 283 0.24 11.79 23.97
CA ARG A 283 -0.67 11.97 25.11
C ARG A 283 0.02 11.59 26.44
N PRO A 284 0.89 12.45 26.99
CA PRO A 284 1.55 12.19 28.28
C PRO A 284 0.56 11.95 29.43
N ASP A 285 -0.62 12.56 29.39
CA ASP A 285 -1.67 12.38 30.40
C ASP A 285 -2.27 10.97 30.40
N SER A 286 -2.15 10.23 29.28
CA SER A 286 -2.63 8.85 29.16
C SER A 286 -1.64 7.83 29.74
N VAL A 287 -0.41 8.23 30.07
CA VAL A 287 0.66 7.33 30.55
C VAL A 287 0.23 6.45 31.74
N PRO A 288 -0.42 6.96 32.81
CA PRO A 288 -0.80 6.10 33.94
C PRO A 288 -1.71 4.95 33.53
N GLU A 289 -2.72 5.23 32.71
CA GLU A 289 -3.69 4.23 32.25
C GLU A 289 -3.05 3.22 31.30
N VAL A 290 -2.20 3.69 30.39
CA VAL A 290 -1.46 2.83 29.45
C VAL A 290 -0.49 1.92 30.19
N LEU A 291 0.26 2.43 31.17
CA LEU A 291 1.15 1.62 32.01
C LEU A 291 0.37 0.52 32.75
N ASP A 292 -0.76 0.86 33.36
CA ASP A 292 -1.62 -0.11 34.02
C ASP A 292 -2.12 -1.19 33.06
N ALA A 293 -2.49 -0.81 31.83
CA ALA A 293 -2.87 -1.75 30.78
C ALA A 293 -1.73 -2.67 30.34
N LEU A 294 -0.56 -2.13 30.01
CA LEU A 294 0.59 -2.91 29.57
C LEU A 294 1.11 -3.85 30.66
N GLN A 295 1.10 -3.42 31.93
CA GLN A 295 1.46 -4.29 33.05
C GLN A 295 0.44 -5.43 33.25
N ALA A 296 -0.86 -5.16 33.05
CA ALA A 296 -1.87 -6.22 33.08
C ALA A 296 -1.64 -7.24 31.96
N ILE A 297 -1.42 -6.76 30.72
CA ILE A 297 -1.11 -7.60 29.56
C ILE A 297 0.16 -8.43 29.81
N GLY A 298 1.21 -7.82 30.36
CA GLY A 298 2.46 -8.49 30.73
C GLY A 298 2.27 -9.67 31.70
N ARG A 299 1.19 -9.67 32.49
CA ARG A 299 0.85 -10.77 33.40
C ARG A 299 -0.08 -11.81 32.76
N THR A 300 -0.97 -11.40 31.88
CA THR A 300 -2.14 -12.22 31.49
C THR A 300 -2.28 -12.55 30.02
N ASP A 301 -1.53 -11.92 29.09
CA ASP A 301 -1.64 -12.25 27.66
C ASP A 301 -1.37 -13.75 27.46
N PRO A 302 -2.18 -14.49 26.68
CA PRO A 302 -1.93 -15.91 26.43
C PRO A 302 -0.56 -16.16 25.78
N GLU A 303 -0.07 -15.23 24.95
CA GLU A 303 1.19 -15.37 24.23
C GLU A 303 2.38 -14.92 25.10
N PRO A 304 3.33 -15.83 25.45
CA PRO A 304 4.50 -15.46 26.26
C PRO A 304 5.33 -14.32 25.66
N THR A 305 5.44 -14.28 24.33
CA THR A 305 6.17 -13.22 23.62
C THR A 305 5.50 -11.87 23.80
N LEU A 306 4.16 -11.81 23.76
CA LEU A 306 3.42 -10.55 23.96
C LEU A 306 3.44 -10.10 25.42
N ARG A 307 3.43 -11.05 26.38
CA ARG A 307 3.66 -10.72 27.79
C ARG A 307 5.00 -10.01 28.00
N ALA A 308 6.08 -10.59 27.48
CA ALA A 308 7.42 -10.03 27.58
C ALA A 308 7.51 -8.66 26.89
N TYR A 309 6.90 -8.53 25.70
CA TYR A 309 6.88 -7.28 24.95
C TYR A 309 6.13 -6.18 25.69
N ALA A 310 4.93 -6.45 26.19
CA ALA A 310 4.14 -5.48 26.96
C ALA A 310 4.85 -5.03 28.25
N SER A 311 5.49 -5.95 28.98
CA SER A 311 6.32 -5.58 30.14
C SER A 311 7.51 -4.69 29.75
N SER A 312 8.20 -5.03 28.66
CA SER A 312 9.32 -4.21 28.16
C SER A 312 8.87 -2.80 27.75
N LEU A 313 7.73 -2.66 27.08
CA LEU A 313 7.21 -1.34 26.71
C LEU A 313 6.74 -0.53 27.91
N ALA A 314 6.12 -1.17 28.90
CA ALA A 314 5.77 -0.52 30.16
C ALA A 314 7.02 0.05 30.86
N ASP A 315 8.11 -0.72 30.90
CA ASP A 315 9.39 -0.26 31.44
C ASP A 315 9.96 0.90 30.61
N CYS A 316 9.91 0.83 29.28
CA CYS A 316 10.36 1.92 28.41
C CYS A 316 9.58 3.21 28.67
N ILE A 317 8.25 3.16 28.72
CA ILE A 317 7.39 4.34 28.97
C ILE A 317 7.68 4.92 30.36
N ALA A 318 7.76 4.08 31.39
CA ALA A 318 8.01 4.52 32.78
C ALA A 318 9.35 5.26 32.95
N HIS A 319 10.33 4.96 32.10
CA HIS A 319 11.67 5.55 32.15
C HIS A 319 11.96 6.52 30.99
N GLY A 320 10.99 6.79 30.11
CA GLY A 320 11.17 7.64 28.93
C GLY A 320 12.24 7.12 27.96
N MET A 321 12.36 5.80 27.79
CA MET A 321 13.32 5.17 26.90
C MET A 321 12.68 4.79 25.55
N PRO A 322 13.45 4.79 24.45
CA PRO A 322 12.97 4.24 23.19
C PRO A 322 12.65 2.75 23.36
N HIS A 323 11.67 2.26 22.61
CA HIS A 323 11.38 0.84 22.56
C HIS A 323 12.41 0.07 21.72
N GLY A 324 12.62 -1.20 22.07
CA GLY A 324 13.42 -2.14 21.28
C GLY A 324 12.67 -2.65 20.03
N PRO A 325 13.30 -3.54 19.24
CA PRO A 325 12.63 -4.10 18.05
C PRO A 325 11.37 -4.86 18.43
N ASP A 326 10.36 -4.81 17.56
CA ASP A 326 9.12 -5.57 17.74
C ASP A 326 9.38 -7.07 17.71
N PRO A 327 8.60 -7.85 18.49
CA PRO A 327 8.72 -9.29 18.46
C PRO A 327 8.22 -9.86 17.13
N VAL A 328 8.99 -10.81 16.60
CA VAL A 328 8.53 -11.70 15.52
C VAL A 328 7.65 -12.77 16.13
N LEU A 329 6.39 -12.84 15.70
CA LEU A 329 5.47 -13.88 16.16
C LEU A 329 5.74 -15.18 15.38
N PRO A 330 5.45 -16.35 15.95
CA PRO A 330 5.68 -17.63 15.26
C PRO A 330 5.03 -17.71 13.87
N GLN A 331 3.86 -17.08 13.69
CA GLN A 331 3.15 -17.04 12.41
C GLN A 331 3.74 -16.07 11.38
N ASP A 332 4.65 -15.18 11.77
CA ASP A 332 5.35 -14.26 10.85
C ASP A 332 6.65 -14.86 10.29
N ALA A 333 7.09 -16.01 10.83
CA ALA A 333 8.37 -16.64 10.52
C ALA A 333 8.29 -17.73 9.42
N ALA A 334 7.09 -17.97 8.88
CA ALA A 334 6.80 -18.97 7.84
C ALA A 334 6.66 -18.32 6.45
#